data_AF-A0A9P7JMT1-F1
#
_entry.id   AF-A0A9P7JMT1-F1
#
_cell.length_a   1.000
_cell.length_b   1.000
_cell.length_c   1.000
_cell.angle_alpha   90.00
_cell.angle_beta   90.00
_cell.angle_gamma   90.00
#
_symmetry.space_group_name_H-M   'P 1'
#
loop_
_entity.id
_entity.type
_entity.pdbx_description
1 polymer ?
#
loop_
_entity_poly.entity_id
_entity_poly.type
_entity_poly.pdbx_seq_one_letter_code
_entity_poly.pdbx_strand_id
1 'polypeptide(L)'
;EQSLRDQDLTPDRDASGLAQVITLSKSFMSSTAKAKTAKLIRTLLNYFNSIPNSQQTQIDVLTNNIEWSKREKHIFLNSLEIRLISLLDDKMILTKVHLLESRVYRGIGNLSKSKAAITSARTAANSIYCPPHLQAALDLQSGVLHAEDKDYATAYSYFYETFKNMSSQDDPAALNALEYMLLCKVMLNMLRKIESMRAIALAHQNRNLSAFEKALQDYKHEIDCVAKQVGREPQDVEAKCILNCLCEK
;
A
#
# COMPACT_ATOMS: atom_id res chain seq x y z
N GLU A 1 -15.06 9.72 -61.91
CA GLU A 1 -15.64 10.51 -60.81
C GLU A 1 -15.43 9.74 -59.51
N GLN A 2 -14.57 10.28 -58.63
CA GLN A 2 -14.93 10.81 -57.29
C GLN A 2 -15.00 9.68 -56.26
N SER A 3 -14.07 9.50 -55.32
CA SER A 3 -13.36 10.45 -54.44
C SER A 3 -12.17 9.69 -53.81
N LEU A 4 -10.89 10.06 -53.80
CA LEU A 4 -10.19 11.35 -53.86
C LEU A 4 -10.76 12.40 -52.89
N ARG A 5 -10.63 12.07 -51.59
CA ARG A 5 -10.62 12.87 -50.34
C ARG A 5 -10.61 11.80 -49.24
N ASP A 6 -9.50 11.48 -48.56
CA ASP A 6 -8.70 12.42 -47.78
C ASP A 6 -7.20 12.15 -47.95
N GLN A 7 -6.57 13.02 -48.74
CA GLN A 7 -5.26 13.54 -48.38
C GLN A 7 -5.47 14.47 -47.17
N ASP A 8 -5.36 13.93 -45.97
CA ASP A 8 -4.95 14.69 -44.79
C ASP A 8 -3.55 14.15 -44.44
N LEU A 9 -2.44 14.67 -44.99
CA LEU A 9 -1.96 16.05 -44.76
C LEU A 9 -2.23 16.53 -43.33
N THR A 10 -2.04 15.64 -42.35
CA THR A 10 -1.69 16.12 -41.01
C THR A 10 -0.25 16.63 -41.10
N PRO A 11 0.03 17.89 -40.70
CA PRO A 11 1.35 18.46 -40.79
C PRO A 11 2.28 17.57 -39.98
N ASP A 12 3.47 17.30 -40.50
CA ASP A 12 4.60 16.66 -39.82
C ASP A 12 4.68 17.12 -38.36
N ARG A 13 3.95 16.45 -37.47
CA ARG A 13 4.18 16.49 -36.03
C ARG A 13 5.28 15.47 -35.83
N ASP A 14 6.47 15.83 -36.32
CA ASP A 14 7.62 14.96 -36.33
C ASP A 14 8.03 14.64 -34.90
N ALA A 15 7.60 13.47 -34.42
CA ALA A 15 8.10 12.90 -33.18
C ALA A 15 9.63 12.82 -33.20
N SER A 16 10.22 12.59 -34.38
CA SER A 16 11.67 12.61 -34.65
C SER A 16 12.27 14.02 -34.49
N GLY A 17 11.62 15.05 -35.02
CA GLY A 17 12.06 16.44 -34.88
C GLY A 17 12.02 16.90 -33.43
N LEU A 18 10.96 16.56 -32.70
CA LEU A 18 10.86 16.84 -31.27
C LEU A 18 11.92 16.08 -30.44
N ALA A 19 12.24 14.83 -30.82
CA ALA A 19 13.32 14.05 -30.21
C ALA A 19 14.71 14.70 -30.42
N GLN A 20 14.96 15.22 -31.62
CA GLN A 20 16.19 15.95 -31.93
C GLN A 20 16.28 17.25 -31.14
N VAL A 21 15.21 18.03 -31.07
CA VAL A 21 15.15 19.27 -30.29
C VAL A 21 15.48 18.99 -28.82
N ILE A 22 14.92 17.92 -28.24
CA ILE A 22 15.24 17.54 -26.85
C ILE A 22 16.71 17.17 -26.71
N THR A 23 17.27 16.41 -27.64
CA THR A 23 18.68 15.98 -27.60
C THR A 23 19.63 17.17 -27.71
N LEU A 24 19.39 18.08 -28.64
CA LEU A 24 20.17 19.30 -28.84
C LEU A 24 20.04 20.25 -27.63
N SER A 25 18.87 20.29 -27.01
CA SER A 25 18.63 21.15 -25.85
C SER A 25 19.35 20.68 -24.58
N LYS A 26 19.86 19.44 -24.51
CA LYS A 26 20.55 18.92 -23.32
C LYS A 26 21.80 19.72 -22.94
N SER A 27 22.60 20.12 -23.93
CA SER A 27 23.80 20.93 -23.70
C SER A 27 23.47 22.30 -23.09
N PHE A 28 22.39 22.92 -23.54
CA PHE A 28 21.86 24.16 -22.98
C PHE A 28 21.23 23.96 -21.59
N MET A 29 20.55 22.83 -21.39
CA MET A 29 19.90 22.51 -20.13
C MET A 29 20.89 22.16 -18.99
N SER A 30 22.09 21.67 -19.31
CA SER A 30 23.19 21.43 -18.34
C SER A 30 23.72 22.72 -17.71
N SER A 31 23.66 23.85 -18.42
CA SER A 31 24.14 25.16 -17.91
C SER A 31 23.04 25.99 -17.23
N THR A 32 21.81 25.48 -17.16
CA THR A 32 20.64 26.20 -16.64
C THR A 32 20.23 25.68 -15.25
N ALA A 33 19.49 26.48 -14.47
CA ALA A 33 18.99 26.08 -13.16
C ALA A 33 18.11 24.82 -13.21
N LYS A 34 18.40 23.83 -12.35
CA LYS A 34 17.79 22.48 -12.32
C LYS A 34 16.26 22.47 -12.36
N ALA A 35 15.60 23.41 -11.68
CA ALA A 35 14.14 23.51 -11.64
C ALA A 35 13.52 23.97 -12.98
N LYS A 36 14.21 24.84 -13.72
CA LYS A 36 13.76 25.31 -15.04
C LYS A 36 13.94 24.21 -16.08
N THR A 37 15.07 23.51 -16.04
CA THR A 37 15.35 22.32 -16.85
C THR A 37 14.26 21.26 -16.68
N ALA A 38 13.88 20.94 -15.44
CA ALA A 38 12.82 19.97 -15.16
C ALA A 38 11.45 20.38 -15.73
N LYS A 39 11.08 21.66 -15.65
CA LYS A 39 9.84 22.18 -16.25
C LYS A 39 9.88 22.08 -17.77
N LEU A 40 10.98 22.50 -18.38
CA LEU A 40 11.16 22.51 -19.83
C LEU A 40 11.06 21.08 -20.41
N ILE A 41 11.75 20.11 -19.79
CA ILE A 41 11.68 18.70 -20.20
C ILE A 41 10.26 18.15 -20.04
N ARG A 42 9.55 18.47 -18.94
CA ARG A 42 8.14 18.05 -18.79
C ARG A 42 7.25 18.62 -19.88
N THR A 43 7.40 19.90 -20.22
CA THR A 43 6.61 20.54 -21.28
C THR A 43 6.92 19.92 -22.64
N LEU A 44 8.20 19.70 -22.97
CA LEU A 44 8.62 19.04 -24.21
C LEU A 44 8.06 17.61 -24.31
N LEU A 45 8.07 16.87 -23.21
CA LEU A 45 7.46 15.54 -23.16
C LEU A 45 5.93 15.57 -23.26
N ASN A 46 5.26 16.65 -22.83
CA ASN A 46 3.82 16.79 -23.00
C ASN A 46 3.39 17.00 -24.45
N TYR A 47 4.23 17.62 -25.28
CA TYR A 47 3.93 17.76 -26.72
C TYR A 47 3.89 16.42 -27.44
N PHE A 48 4.63 15.40 -26.96
CA PHE A 48 4.53 14.04 -27.49
C PHE A 48 3.15 13.40 -27.27
N ASN A 49 2.43 13.76 -26.20
CA ASN A 49 1.08 13.23 -25.95
C ASN A 49 0.07 13.65 -27.04
N SER A 50 0.38 14.70 -27.81
CA SER A 50 -0.46 15.21 -28.90
C SER A 50 -0.17 14.56 -30.26
N ILE A 51 0.74 13.57 -30.31
CA ILE A 51 1.17 12.88 -31.54
C ILE A 51 0.73 11.41 -31.46
N PRO A 52 -0.34 11.00 -32.17
CA PRO A 52 -0.73 9.59 -32.24
C PRO A 52 0.36 8.77 -32.96
N ASN A 53 0.54 7.51 -32.57
CA ASN A 53 1.48 6.55 -33.17
C ASN A 53 3.00 6.83 -32.94
N SER A 54 3.36 7.57 -31.89
CA SER A 54 4.76 7.92 -31.56
C SER A 54 5.36 7.18 -30.35
N GLN A 55 4.70 6.12 -29.85
CA GLN A 55 5.09 5.43 -28.60
C GLN A 55 6.55 4.96 -28.58
N GLN A 56 7.05 4.37 -29.67
CA GLN A 56 8.43 3.89 -29.74
C GLN A 56 9.44 5.04 -29.62
N THR A 57 9.22 6.13 -30.35
CA THR A 57 10.07 7.33 -30.29
C THR A 57 10.01 7.99 -28.92
N GLN A 58 8.85 7.98 -28.25
CA GLN A 58 8.72 8.47 -26.88
C GLN A 58 9.55 7.62 -25.90
N ILE A 59 9.52 6.30 -26.03
CA ILE A 59 10.31 5.37 -25.20
C ILE A 59 11.81 5.63 -25.37
N ASP A 60 12.28 5.77 -26.61
CA ASP A 60 13.69 6.04 -26.91
C ASP A 60 14.15 7.40 -26.35
N VAL A 61 13.33 8.43 -26.52
CA VAL A 61 13.58 9.78 -25.99
C VAL A 61 13.58 9.76 -24.46
N LEU A 62 12.61 9.11 -23.81
CA LEU A 62 12.57 9.02 -22.34
C LEU A 62 13.78 8.27 -21.80
N THR A 63 14.17 7.16 -22.42
CA THR A 63 15.33 6.35 -22.01
C THR A 63 16.62 7.17 -22.09
N ASN A 64 16.81 7.88 -23.20
CA ASN A 64 17.96 8.78 -23.38
C ASN A 64 17.96 9.95 -22.38
N ASN A 65 16.78 10.46 -22.00
CA ASN A 65 16.67 11.50 -20.96
C ASN A 65 16.94 10.97 -19.55
N ILE A 66 16.53 9.73 -19.24
CA ILE A 66 16.83 9.07 -17.97
C ILE A 66 18.34 8.86 -17.84
N GLU A 67 19.01 8.36 -18.88
CA GLU A 67 20.46 8.16 -18.86
C GLU A 67 21.22 9.48 -18.62
N TRP A 68 20.82 10.55 -19.34
CA TRP A 68 21.39 11.88 -19.13
C TRP A 68 21.12 12.42 -17.71
N SER A 69 19.91 12.23 -17.20
CA SER A 69 19.52 12.66 -15.85
C SER A 69 20.28 11.90 -14.73
N LYS A 70 20.60 10.61 -14.97
CA LYS A 70 21.46 9.80 -14.07
C LYS A 70 22.88 10.33 -14.00
N ARG A 71 23.45 10.73 -15.14
CA ARG A 71 24.82 11.29 -15.21
C ARG A 71 24.91 12.63 -14.46
N GLU A 72 23.87 13.46 -14.53
CA GLU A 72 23.88 14.78 -13.91
C GLU A 72 23.22 14.87 -12.51
N LYS A 73 22.75 13.75 -11.94
CA LYS A 73 22.09 13.65 -10.62
C LYS A 73 20.93 14.65 -10.46
N HIS A 74 20.04 14.73 -11.45
CA HIS A 74 18.89 15.64 -11.36
C HIS A 74 17.73 15.07 -10.53
N ILE A 75 17.05 15.95 -9.77
CA ILE A 75 15.99 15.62 -8.80
C ILE A 75 14.71 15.09 -9.49
N PHE A 76 14.54 15.32 -10.80
CA PHE A 76 13.33 14.95 -11.55
C PHE A 76 13.35 13.53 -12.16
N LEU A 77 14.40 12.73 -11.87
CA LEU A 77 14.60 11.37 -12.36
C LEU A 77 13.37 10.47 -12.13
N ASN A 78 12.85 10.44 -10.90
CA ASN A 78 11.64 9.67 -10.56
C ASN A 78 10.45 10.00 -11.45
N SER A 79 10.27 11.28 -11.81
CA SER A 79 9.13 11.70 -12.65
C SER A 79 9.24 11.22 -14.09
N LEU A 80 10.47 11.04 -14.60
CA LEU A 80 10.70 10.51 -15.94
C LEU A 80 10.59 8.99 -15.95
N GLU A 81 11.11 8.32 -14.92
CA GLU A 81 10.99 6.87 -14.77
C GLU A 81 9.53 6.44 -14.65
N ILE A 82 8.70 7.12 -13.84
CA ILE A 82 7.26 6.86 -13.74
C ILE A 82 6.56 7.00 -15.11
N ARG A 83 6.96 8.01 -15.90
CA ARG A 83 6.36 8.25 -17.22
C ARG A 83 6.77 7.20 -18.25
N LEU A 84 8.02 6.72 -18.21
CA LEU A 84 8.49 5.63 -19.05
C LEU A 84 7.75 4.33 -18.72
N ILE A 85 7.59 4.04 -17.43
CA ILE A 85 6.89 2.84 -16.97
C ILE A 85 5.40 2.88 -17.33
N SER A 86 4.77 4.05 -17.26
CA SER A 86 3.40 4.24 -17.75
C SER A 86 3.28 4.11 -19.27
N LEU A 87 4.36 4.32 -20.02
CA LEU A 87 4.40 4.21 -21.49
C LEU A 87 4.67 2.78 -21.96
N LEU A 88 5.38 1.98 -21.17
CA LEU A 88 5.70 0.59 -21.46
C LEU A 88 4.54 -0.38 -21.14
N ASP A 89 3.41 0.13 -20.66
CA ASP A 89 2.23 -0.64 -20.23
C ASP A 89 2.51 -1.76 -19.21
N ASP A 90 3.70 -1.74 -18.59
CA ASP A 90 4.09 -2.71 -17.57
C ASP A 90 3.53 -2.28 -16.21
N LYS A 91 2.22 -2.50 -16.08
CA LYS A 91 1.42 -2.17 -14.90
C LYS A 91 2.00 -2.78 -13.61
N MET A 92 2.73 -3.90 -13.71
CA MET A 92 3.40 -4.50 -12.55
C MET A 92 4.53 -3.59 -12.03
N ILE A 93 5.34 -3.03 -12.93
CA ILE A 93 6.39 -2.07 -12.54
C ILE A 93 5.74 -0.78 -12.01
N LEU A 94 4.64 -0.32 -12.63
CA LEU A 94 3.91 0.86 -12.17
C LEU A 94 3.41 0.70 -10.73
N THR A 95 2.82 -0.46 -10.41
CA THR A 95 2.40 -0.80 -9.03
C THR A 95 3.59 -0.76 -8.05
N LYS A 96 4.74 -1.31 -8.43
CA LYS A 96 5.95 -1.28 -7.58
C LYS A 96 6.46 0.14 -7.34
N VAL A 97 6.42 1.00 -8.35
CA VAL A 97 6.86 2.40 -8.20
C VAL A 97 5.91 3.19 -7.30
N HIS A 98 4.60 3.06 -7.46
CA HIS A 98 3.64 3.71 -6.56
C HIS A 98 3.76 3.21 -5.11
N LEU A 99 4.05 1.92 -4.91
CA LEU A 99 4.34 1.37 -3.59
C LEU A 99 5.59 2.00 -2.95
N LEU A 100 6.68 2.15 -3.72
CA LEU A 100 7.89 2.84 -3.26
C LEU A 100 7.62 4.32 -2.97
N GLU A 101 6.85 4.98 -3.82
CA GLU A 101 6.46 6.38 -3.64
C GLU A 101 5.66 6.58 -2.34
N SER A 102 4.73 5.67 -2.02
CA SER A 102 4.02 5.66 -0.73
C SER A 102 4.99 5.53 0.45
N ARG A 103 5.98 4.63 0.38
CA ARG A 103 6.99 4.46 1.43
C ARG A 103 7.85 5.71 1.63
N VAL A 104 8.24 6.37 0.54
CA VAL A 104 9.04 7.60 0.59
C VAL A 104 8.23 8.75 1.17
N TYR A 105 6.99 8.96 0.73
CA TYR A 105 6.14 10.02 1.29
C TYR A 105 5.83 9.81 2.76
N ARG A 106 5.66 8.56 3.18
CA ARG A 106 5.55 8.20 4.60
C ARG A 106 6.82 8.59 5.36
N GLY A 107 8.01 8.26 4.85
CA GLY A 107 9.28 8.65 5.47
C GLY A 107 9.51 10.16 5.56
N ILE A 108 8.92 10.93 4.64
CA ILE A 108 8.92 12.41 4.66
C ILE A 108 7.87 12.97 5.65
N GLY A 109 6.97 12.15 6.17
CA GLY A 109 5.86 12.56 7.04
C GLY A 109 4.63 13.09 6.29
N ASN A 110 4.59 12.98 4.96
CA ASN A 110 3.44 13.41 4.16
C ASN A 110 2.44 12.25 3.97
N LEU A 111 1.57 12.06 4.97
CA LEU A 111 0.60 10.96 4.99
C LEU A 111 -0.45 11.07 3.87
N SER A 112 -0.90 12.28 3.55
CA SER A 112 -1.92 12.49 2.51
C SER A 112 -1.44 12.04 1.13
N LYS A 113 -0.20 12.40 0.76
CA LYS A 113 0.40 11.93 -0.51
C LYS A 113 0.70 10.44 -0.49
N SER A 114 1.11 9.91 0.66
CA SER A 114 1.35 8.48 0.80
C SER A 114 0.09 7.64 0.56
N LYS A 115 -1.06 8.09 1.09
CA LYS A 115 -2.37 7.44 0.88
C LYS A 115 -2.86 7.55 -0.56
N ALA A 116 -2.63 8.70 -1.20
CA ALA A 116 -2.94 8.85 -2.63
C ALA A 116 -2.12 7.85 -3.47
N ALA A 117 -0.81 7.76 -3.20
CA ALA A 117 0.08 6.83 -3.91
C ALA A 117 -0.31 5.35 -3.72
N ILE A 118 -0.65 4.92 -2.49
CA ILE A 118 -1.07 3.52 -2.27
C ILE A 118 -2.42 3.21 -2.94
N THR A 119 -3.33 4.19 -3.02
CA THR A 119 -4.61 4.04 -3.73
C THR A 119 -4.37 3.83 -5.21
N SER A 120 -3.49 4.64 -5.83
CA SER A 120 -3.05 4.45 -7.21
C SER A 120 -2.39 3.09 -7.42
N ALA A 121 -1.53 2.65 -6.49
CA ALA A 121 -0.87 1.34 -6.56
C ALA A 121 -1.89 0.18 -6.56
N ARG A 122 -2.91 0.23 -5.69
CA ARG A 122 -3.97 -0.79 -5.62
C ARG A 122 -4.85 -0.80 -6.86
N THR A 123 -5.21 0.36 -7.40
CA THR A 123 -5.97 0.45 -8.66
C THR A 123 -5.20 -0.19 -9.81
N ALA A 124 -3.89 0.09 -9.92
CA ALA A 124 -3.02 -0.55 -10.90
C ALA A 124 -2.92 -2.07 -10.66
N ALA A 125 -2.77 -2.49 -9.40
CA ALA A 125 -2.70 -3.90 -9.01
C ALA A 125 -3.98 -4.67 -9.32
N ASN A 126 -5.17 -4.09 -9.12
CA ASN A 126 -6.45 -4.73 -9.44
C ASN A 126 -6.65 -4.93 -10.94
N SER A 127 -5.97 -4.13 -11.76
CA SER A 127 -6.04 -4.25 -13.23
C SER A 127 -5.08 -5.30 -13.80
N ILE A 128 -4.31 -5.96 -12.94
CA ILE A 128 -3.40 -7.06 -13.28
C ILE A 128 -3.64 -8.24 -12.32
N TYR A 129 -3.22 -9.43 -12.72
CA TYR A 129 -3.10 -10.53 -11.75
C TYR A 129 -1.82 -10.32 -10.94
N CYS A 130 -1.96 -9.72 -9.75
CA CYS A 130 -0.84 -9.38 -8.89
C CYS A 130 -0.23 -10.64 -8.26
N PRO A 131 1.09 -10.84 -8.30
CA PRO A 131 1.71 -11.99 -7.65
C PRO A 131 1.59 -11.88 -6.12
N PRO A 132 1.49 -13.00 -5.38
CA PRO A 132 1.15 -12.99 -3.95
C PRO A 132 2.11 -12.15 -3.09
N HIS A 133 3.40 -12.15 -3.38
CA HIS A 133 4.41 -11.36 -2.66
C HIS A 133 4.18 -9.84 -2.84
N LEU A 134 3.77 -9.41 -4.03
CA LEU A 134 3.51 -7.99 -4.32
C LEU A 134 2.20 -7.54 -3.69
N GLN A 135 1.18 -8.40 -3.73
CA GLN A 135 -0.09 -8.17 -3.04
C GLN A 135 0.13 -8.03 -1.52
N ALA A 136 0.89 -8.94 -0.92
CA ALA A 136 1.23 -8.89 0.50
C ALA A 136 1.98 -7.59 0.87
N ALA A 137 2.85 -7.09 0.00
CA ALA A 137 3.56 -5.81 0.22
C ALA A 137 2.65 -4.58 0.11
N LEU A 138 1.62 -4.60 -0.76
CA LEU A 138 0.60 -3.56 -0.85
C LEU A 138 -0.29 -3.53 0.39
N ASP A 139 -0.71 -4.70 0.86
CA ASP A 139 -1.54 -4.84 2.05
C ASP A 139 -0.77 -4.42 3.31
N LEU A 140 0.52 -4.78 3.41
CA LEU A 140 1.38 -4.33 4.51
C LEU A 140 1.49 -2.80 4.56
N GLN A 141 1.77 -2.16 3.43
CA GLN A 141 1.85 -0.69 3.36
C GLN A 141 0.51 -0.03 3.68
N SER A 142 -0.60 -0.62 3.23
CA SER A 142 -1.94 -0.16 3.55
C SER A 142 -2.22 -0.26 5.06
N GLY A 143 -1.88 -1.39 5.70
CA GLY A 143 -2.00 -1.59 7.13
C GLY A 143 -1.20 -0.57 7.95
N VAL A 144 0.03 -0.28 7.55
CA VAL A 144 0.88 0.74 8.20
C VAL A 144 0.24 2.12 8.15
N LEU A 145 -0.32 2.52 7.00
CA LEU A 145 -0.98 3.83 6.87
C LEU A 145 -2.26 3.92 7.70
N HIS A 146 -3.04 2.84 7.81
CA HIS A 146 -4.23 2.82 8.68
C HIS A 146 -3.84 2.81 10.17
N ALA A 147 -2.73 2.18 10.53
CA ALA A 147 -2.19 2.24 11.89
C ALA A 147 -1.76 3.67 12.26
N GLU A 148 -1.19 4.43 11.32
CA GLU A 148 -0.84 5.84 11.52
C GLU A 148 -2.09 6.74 11.70
N ASP A 149 -3.22 6.36 11.10
CA ASP A 149 -4.54 7.00 11.32
C ASP A 149 -5.22 6.58 12.62
N LYS A 150 -4.60 5.70 13.41
CA LYS A 150 -5.18 5.08 14.61
C LYS A 150 -6.38 4.17 14.34
N ASP A 151 -6.62 3.81 13.08
CA ASP A 151 -7.58 2.76 12.72
C ASP A 151 -6.88 1.39 12.74
N TYR A 152 -6.60 0.95 13.96
CA TYR A 152 -5.91 -0.32 14.20
C TYR A 152 -6.79 -1.54 13.88
N ALA A 153 -8.12 -1.39 13.83
CA ALA A 153 -9.03 -2.48 13.50
C ALA A 153 -8.91 -2.87 12.03
N THR A 154 -8.95 -1.87 11.14
CA THR A 154 -8.74 -2.09 9.70
C THR A 154 -7.29 -2.47 9.40
N ALA A 155 -6.32 -1.84 10.09
CA ALA A 155 -4.90 -2.19 9.95
C ALA A 155 -4.62 -3.66 10.28
N TYR A 156 -5.24 -4.19 11.36
CA TYR A 156 -5.12 -5.60 11.72
C TYR A 156 -5.57 -6.54 10.59
N SER A 157 -6.69 -6.24 9.94
CA SER A 157 -7.19 -7.04 8.81
C SER A 157 -6.21 -7.06 7.64
N TYR A 158 -5.61 -5.92 7.29
CA TYR A 158 -4.57 -5.86 6.27
C TYR A 158 -3.34 -6.69 6.64
N PHE A 159 -2.87 -6.58 7.89
CA PHE A 159 -1.72 -7.37 8.36
C PHE A 159 -2.02 -8.87 8.42
N TYR A 160 -3.25 -9.26 8.74
CA TYR A 160 -3.68 -10.65 8.72
C TYR A 160 -3.65 -11.25 7.31
N GLU A 161 -4.13 -10.53 6.29
CA GLU A 161 -4.04 -10.98 4.90
C GLU A 161 -2.58 -11.07 4.42
N THR A 162 -1.73 -10.11 4.79
CA THR A 162 -0.29 -10.17 4.55
C THR A 162 0.32 -11.43 5.20
N PHE A 163 0.02 -11.71 6.46
CA PHE A 163 0.52 -12.87 7.20
C PHE A 163 0.08 -14.19 6.56
N LYS A 164 -1.19 -14.31 6.17
CA LYS A 164 -1.72 -15.50 5.50
C LYS A 164 -1.00 -15.78 4.17
N ASN A 165 -0.77 -14.73 3.39
CA ASN A 165 -0.07 -14.83 2.11
C ASN A 165 1.41 -15.19 2.28
N MET A 166 2.11 -14.62 3.28
CA MET A 166 3.54 -14.88 3.52
C MET A 166 3.80 -16.22 4.22
N SER A 167 2.94 -16.63 5.16
CA SER A 167 3.04 -17.93 5.85
C SER A 167 2.81 -19.11 4.92
N SER A 168 1.95 -18.94 3.90
CA SER A 168 1.77 -19.95 2.85
C SER A 168 3.03 -20.15 1.97
N GLN A 169 4.01 -19.24 2.06
CA GLN A 169 5.25 -19.25 1.28
C GLN A 169 6.50 -19.48 2.15
N ASP A 170 6.34 -19.75 3.45
CA ASP A 170 7.43 -19.91 4.44
C ASP A 170 8.45 -18.76 4.42
N ASP A 171 8.01 -17.54 4.10
CA ASP A 171 8.88 -16.36 4.08
C ASP A 171 9.13 -15.85 5.52
N PRO A 172 10.40 -15.59 5.94
CA PRO A 172 10.69 -14.97 7.23
C PRO A 172 9.99 -13.63 7.45
N ALA A 173 9.56 -12.92 6.39
CA ALA A 173 8.76 -11.70 6.48
C ALA A 173 7.38 -11.92 7.15
N ALA A 174 6.90 -13.17 7.26
CA ALA A 174 5.69 -13.51 8.01
C ALA A 174 5.80 -13.13 9.51
N LEU A 175 6.99 -13.21 10.09
CA LEU A 175 7.23 -12.79 11.47
C LEU A 175 6.99 -11.29 11.65
N ASN A 176 7.45 -10.48 10.71
CA ASN A 176 7.23 -9.03 10.74
C ASN A 176 5.74 -8.70 10.66
N ALA A 177 4.98 -9.41 9.81
CA ALA A 177 3.52 -9.23 9.73
C ALA A 177 2.84 -9.59 11.06
N LEU A 178 3.28 -10.66 11.72
CA LEU A 178 2.77 -11.07 13.04
C LEU A 178 3.09 -10.02 14.12
N GLU A 179 4.29 -9.46 14.13
CA GLU A 179 4.67 -8.38 15.05
C GLU A 179 3.75 -7.16 14.89
N TYR A 180 3.46 -6.74 13.65
CA TYR A 180 2.52 -5.64 13.39
C TYR A 180 1.09 -5.97 13.81
N MET A 181 0.62 -7.22 13.65
CA MET A 181 -0.69 -7.66 14.14
C MET A 181 -0.81 -7.57 15.66
N LEU A 182 0.22 -8.07 16.38
CA LEU A 182 0.27 -8.01 17.84
C LEU A 182 0.31 -6.56 18.33
N LEU A 183 1.09 -5.70 17.66
CA LEU A 183 1.13 -4.28 17.95
C LEU A 183 -0.25 -3.63 17.78
N CYS A 184 -0.99 -3.92 16.70
CA CYS A 184 -2.36 -3.44 16.52
C CYS A 184 -3.29 -3.89 17.65
N LYS A 185 -3.16 -5.13 18.15
CA LYS A 185 -3.98 -5.62 19.28
C LYS A 185 -3.63 -4.94 20.59
N VAL A 186 -2.36 -4.63 20.83
CA VAL A 186 -1.91 -3.82 21.97
C VAL A 186 -2.51 -2.41 21.88
N MET A 187 -2.42 -1.77 20.71
CA MET A 187 -2.91 -0.41 20.49
C MET A 187 -4.44 -0.28 20.56
N LEU A 188 -5.19 -1.34 20.25
CA LEU A 188 -6.65 -1.41 20.43
C LEU A 188 -7.09 -1.54 21.91
N ASN A 189 -6.16 -1.50 22.86
CA ASN A 189 -6.42 -1.76 24.29
C ASN A 189 -7.12 -3.11 24.53
N MET A 190 -7.02 -4.04 23.57
CA MET A 190 -7.56 -5.39 23.63
C MET A 190 -6.67 -6.32 24.45
N LEU A 191 -5.54 -5.83 24.97
CA LEU A 191 -4.65 -6.56 25.85
C LEU A 191 -5.41 -7.05 27.09
N ARG A 192 -6.24 -6.19 27.70
CA ARG A 192 -7.13 -6.59 28.80
C ARG A 192 -8.19 -7.62 28.39
N LYS A 193 -8.73 -7.57 27.17
CA LYS A 193 -9.73 -8.54 26.69
C LYS A 193 -9.10 -9.92 26.40
N ILE A 194 -7.83 -9.96 26.01
CA ILE A 194 -7.08 -11.21 25.85
C ILE A 194 -6.61 -11.75 27.20
N GLU A 195 -6.12 -10.87 28.09
CA GLU A 195 -5.78 -11.22 29.47
C GLU A 195 -6.99 -11.72 30.25
N SER A 196 -8.16 -11.10 30.10
CA SER A 196 -9.38 -11.53 30.77
C SER A 196 -9.82 -12.91 30.31
N MET A 197 -9.86 -13.15 28.99
CA MET A 197 -10.20 -14.48 28.48
C MET A 197 -9.16 -15.55 28.84
N ARG A 198 -7.87 -15.19 28.89
CA ARG A 198 -6.80 -16.09 29.35
C ARG A 198 -6.91 -16.38 30.85
N ALA A 199 -7.21 -15.38 31.68
CA ALA A 199 -7.38 -15.55 33.13
C ALA A 199 -8.61 -16.42 33.44
N ILE A 200 -9.73 -16.21 32.74
CA ILE A 200 -10.95 -17.03 32.85
C ILE A 200 -10.66 -18.47 32.39
N ALA A 201 -9.98 -18.66 31.26
CA ALA A 201 -9.63 -19.99 30.76
C ALA A 201 -8.69 -20.76 31.71
N LEU A 202 -7.70 -20.08 32.29
CA LEU A 202 -6.80 -20.66 33.30
C LEU A 202 -7.53 -20.99 34.60
N ALA A 203 -8.45 -20.13 35.06
CA ALA A 203 -9.24 -20.39 36.26
C ALA A 203 -10.19 -21.59 36.06
N HIS A 204 -10.78 -21.71 34.87
CA HIS A 204 -11.61 -22.87 34.49
C HIS A 204 -10.78 -24.15 34.39
N GLN A 205 -9.60 -24.10 33.76
CA GLN A 205 -8.70 -25.25 33.65
C GLN A 205 -8.24 -25.74 35.04
N ASN A 206 -7.96 -24.81 35.96
CA ASN A 206 -7.54 -25.13 37.32
C ASN A 206 -8.72 -25.40 38.28
N ARG A 207 -9.97 -25.39 37.80
CA ARG A 207 -11.22 -25.59 38.59
C ARG A 207 -11.25 -24.72 39.86
N ASN A 208 -10.68 -23.53 39.80
CA ASN A 208 -10.52 -22.66 40.96
C ASN A 208 -11.56 -21.54 40.93
N LEU A 209 -12.62 -21.72 41.72
CA LEU A 209 -13.76 -20.81 41.78
C LEU A 209 -13.38 -19.39 42.26
N SER A 210 -12.47 -19.28 43.22
CA SER A 210 -12.05 -17.97 43.76
C SER A 210 -11.23 -17.15 42.74
N ALA A 211 -10.36 -17.81 41.98
CA ALA A 211 -9.62 -17.16 40.89
C ALA A 211 -10.55 -16.74 39.74
N PHE A 212 -11.60 -17.52 39.51
CA PHE A 212 -12.63 -17.23 38.50
C PHE A 212 -13.47 -16.01 38.89
N GLU A 213 -14.03 -15.98 40.10
CA GLU A 213 -14.80 -14.82 40.62
C GLU A 213 -13.97 -13.54 40.62
N LYS A 214 -12.69 -13.63 41.02
CA LYS A 214 -11.76 -12.49 40.97
C LYS A 214 -11.53 -11.99 39.54
N ALA A 215 -11.33 -12.90 38.58
CA ALA A 215 -11.18 -12.53 37.17
C ALA A 215 -12.46 -11.91 36.58
N LEU A 216 -13.64 -12.40 36.96
CA LEU A 216 -14.93 -11.80 36.55
C LEU A 216 -15.11 -10.38 37.11
N GLN A 217 -14.65 -10.14 38.33
CA GLN A 217 -14.76 -8.84 38.98
C GLN A 217 -13.74 -7.83 38.42
N ASP A 218 -12.50 -8.27 38.19
CA ASP A 218 -11.41 -7.43 37.65
C ASP A 218 -11.66 -7.05 36.17
N TYR A 219 -12.32 -7.91 35.40
CA TYR A 219 -12.54 -7.73 33.96
C TYR A 219 -14.01 -7.56 33.53
N LYS A 220 -14.89 -7.16 34.46
CA LYS A 220 -16.35 -7.07 34.27
C LYS A 220 -16.76 -6.31 33.00
N HIS A 221 -16.14 -5.16 32.74
CA HIS A 221 -16.46 -4.32 31.58
C HIS A 221 -16.04 -4.96 30.25
N GLU A 222 -14.92 -5.70 30.20
CA GLU A 222 -14.51 -6.39 28.98
C GLU A 222 -15.41 -7.60 28.68
N ILE A 223 -15.89 -8.29 29.71
CA ILE A 223 -16.77 -9.47 29.60
C ILE A 223 -18.17 -9.07 29.13
N ASP A 224 -18.74 -8.00 29.69
CA ASP A 224 -20.03 -7.46 29.26
C ASP A 224 -20.00 -7.00 27.78
N CYS A 225 -18.86 -6.47 27.34
CA CYS A 225 -18.65 -6.12 25.93
C CYS A 225 -18.61 -7.35 25.02
N VAL A 226 -18.01 -8.47 25.46
CA VAL A 226 -18.01 -9.75 24.72
C VAL A 226 -19.41 -10.37 24.68
N ALA A 227 -20.11 -10.40 25.82
CA ALA A 227 -21.45 -10.98 25.94
C ALA A 227 -22.45 -10.32 24.98
N LYS A 228 -22.39 -8.98 24.88
CA LYS A 228 -23.19 -8.20 23.92
C LYS A 228 -22.88 -8.51 22.45
N GLN A 229 -21.61 -8.81 22.11
CA GLN A 229 -21.21 -9.19 20.75
C GLN A 229 -21.67 -10.60 20.35
N VAL A 230 -21.83 -11.50 21.32
CA VAL A 230 -22.22 -12.91 21.11
C VAL A 230 -23.73 -13.12 21.26
N GLY A 231 -24.49 -12.09 21.63
CA GLY A 231 -25.95 -12.16 21.78
C GLY A 231 -26.40 -13.03 22.95
N ARG A 232 -25.54 -13.24 23.96
CA ARG A 232 -25.90 -13.96 25.20
C ARG A 232 -25.91 -12.98 26.38
N GLU A 233 -26.87 -13.12 27.28
CA GLU A 233 -26.86 -12.36 28.53
C GLU A 233 -25.67 -12.80 29.42
N PRO A 234 -24.98 -11.87 30.11
CA PRO A 234 -23.81 -12.19 30.94
C PRO A 234 -24.09 -13.26 32.01
N GLN A 235 -25.32 -13.30 32.51
CA GLN A 235 -25.78 -14.20 33.58
C GLN A 235 -25.79 -15.67 33.16
N ASP A 236 -25.99 -15.98 31.87
CA ASP A 236 -26.00 -17.36 31.36
C ASP A 236 -24.60 -17.97 31.29
N VAL A 237 -23.56 -17.16 31.10
CA VAL A 237 -22.16 -17.63 31.02
C VAL A 237 -21.62 -17.92 32.41
N GLU A 238 -21.94 -17.07 33.39
CA GLU A 238 -21.65 -17.30 34.82
C GLU A 238 -22.36 -18.57 35.31
N ALA A 239 -23.68 -18.67 35.10
CA ALA A 239 -24.47 -19.79 35.62
C ALA A 239 -24.02 -21.15 35.08
N LYS A 240 -23.72 -21.24 33.77
CA LYS A 240 -23.35 -22.51 33.12
C LYS A 240 -21.92 -22.96 33.44
N CYS A 241 -20.99 -22.03 33.64
CA CYS A 241 -19.61 -22.34 34.04
C CYS A 241 -19.50 -22.68 35.54
N ILE A 242 -20.26 -21.98 36.40
CA ILE A 242 -20.34 -22.28 37.84
C ILE A 242 -20.99 -23.65 38.07
N LEU A 243 -22.07 -23.99 37.34
CA LEU A 243 -22.69 -25.32 37.41
C LEU A 243 -21.68 -26.43 37.04
N ASN A 244 -20.91 -26.25 35.97
CA ASN A 244 -19.91 -27.24 35.55
C ASN A 244 -18.75 -27.39 36.54
N CYS A 245 -18.32 -26.31 37.21
CA CYS A 245 -17.29 -26.39 38.25
C CYS A 245 -17.80 -27.04 39.56
N LEU A 246 -19.11 -26.96 39.84
CA LEU A 246 -19.73 -27.52 41.05
C LEU A 246 -20.23 -28.97 40.87
N CYS A 247 -20.64 -29.36 39.66
CA CYS A 247 -21.23 -30.69 39.40
C CYS A 247 -20.22 -31.85 39.23
N GLU A 248 -18.91 -31.61 39.21
CA GLU A 248 -17.86 -32.66 39.11
C GLU A 248 -17.01 -32.84 40.40
N LYS A 249 -17.50 -32.36 41.55
CA LYS A 249 -16.97 -32.74 42.87
C LYS A 249 -17.85 -33.82 43.50
#